data_AF-A0A962Y3D4-F1
#
_entry.id   AF-A0A962Y3D4-F1
#
_cell.length_a   1.000
_cell.length_b   1.000
_cell.length_c   1.000
_cell.angle_alpha   90.00
_cell.angle_beta   90.00
_cell.angle_gamma   90.00
#
_symmetry.space_group_name_H-M   'P 1'
#
loop_
_entity.id
_entity.type
_entity.pdbx_description
1 polymer ?
#
loop_
_entity_poly.entity_id
_entity_poly.type
_entity_poly.pdbx_seq_one_letter_code
_entity_poly.pdbx_strand_id
1 'polypeptide(L)' 'FYQVTFRKKIYSDMESLQHDLDEWLLYYNQERTHQGKMCCGRTPMATLEDGKQIWQEKSVG' A
#
# COMPACT_ATOMS: atom_id res chain seq x y z
N PHE A 1 -3.22 9.45 -0.86
CA PHE A 1 -4.57 9.48 -1.43
C PHE A 1 -5.36 10.76 -1.08
N TYR A 2 -5.90 10.89 0.14
CA TYR A 2 -6.92 11.88 0.51
C TYR A 2 -6.64 13.34 0.12
N GLN A 3 -5.49 13.89 0.52
CA GLN A 3 -5.16 15.30 0.19
C GLN A 3 -5.17 15.58 -1.32
N VAL A 4 -4.72 14.63 -2.14
CA VAL A 4 -4.68 14.77 -3.60
C VAL A 4 -6.08 14.56 -4.17
N THR A 5 -6.80 13.54 -3.72
CA THR A 5 -8.11 13.18 -4.29
C THR A 5 -9.15 14.25 -4.02
N PHE A 6 -9.19 14.83 -2.82
CA PHE A 6 -10.14 15.89 -2.47
C PHE A 6 -9.86 17.23 -3.15
N ARG A 7 -8.67 17.42 -3.75
CA ARG A 7 -8.40 18.57 -4.64
C ARG A 7 -8.81 18.33 -6.09
N LYS A 8 -9.07 17.07 -6.49
CA LYS A 8 -9.33 16.67 -7.87
C LYS A 8 -10.78 16.26 -8.14
N LYS A 9 -11.45 15.68 -7.13
CA LYS A 9 -12.80 15.13 -7.24
C LYS A 9 -13.59 15.51 -5.98
N ILE A 10 -14.79 16.03 -6.19
CA ILE A 10 -15.80 16.21 -5.14
C ILE A 10 -16.61 14.92 -5.10
N TYR A 11 -16.77 14.33 -3.92
CA TYR A 11 -17.54 13.10 -3.73
C TYR A 11 -18.90 13.46 -3.14
N SER A 12 -19.97 12.89 -3.70
CA SER A 12 -21.36 13.08 -3.24
C SER A 12 -21.76 12.12 -2.13
N ASP A 13 -21.02 11.02 -1.99
CA ASP A 13 -21.34 9.90 -1.11
C ASP A 13 -20.06 9.18 -0.69
N MET A 14 -20.17 8.36 0.36
CA MET A 14 -19.03 7.64 0.92
C MET A 14 -18.59 6.45 0.03
N GLU A 15 -19.52 5.83 -0.69
CA GLU A 15 -19.25 4.62 -1.49
C GLU A 15 -18.30 4.93 -2.64
N SER A 16 -18.51 6.04 -3.35
CA SER A 16 -17.63 6.50 -4.42
C SER A 16 -16.23 6.89 -3.92
N LEU A 17 -16.10 7.42 -2.70
CA LEU A 17 -14.80 7.68 -2.08
C LEU A 17 -14.09 6.38 -1.71
N GLN A 18 -14.84 5.42 -1.15
CA GLN A 18 -14.30 4.13 -0.75
C GLN A 18 -13.79 3.35 -1.97
N HIS A 19 -14.54 3.35 -3.07
CA HIS A 19 -14.14 2.69 -4.31
C HIS A 19 -12.80 3.23 -4.85
N ASP A 20 -12.67 4.55 -4.99
CA ASP A 20 -11.42 5.17 -5.46
C ASP A 20 -10.25 4.89 -4.48
N LEU A 21 -10.53 4.80 -3.17
CA LEU A 21 -9.53 4.46 -2.16
C LEU A 21 -9.06 3.01 -2.30
N ASP A 22 -9.98 2.07 -2.49
CA ASP A 22 -9.68 0.65 -2.62
C ASP A 22 -8.81 0.38 -3.86
N GLU A 23 -9.16 0.98 -5.00
CA GLU A 23 -8.35 0.92 -6.21
C GLU A 23 -6.96 1.52 -5.99
N TRP A 24 -6.89 2.67 -5.31
CA TRP A 24 -5.60 3.31 -5.02
C TRP A 24 -4.73 2.47 -4.07
N LEU A 25 -5.35 1.82 -3.08
CA LEU A 25 -4.65 0.93 -2.15
C LEU A 25 -4.11 -0.31 -2.87
N LEU A 26 -4.88 -0.89 -3.79
CA LEU A 26 -4.44 -2.02 -4.61
C LEU A 26 -3.17 -1.64 -5.38
N TYR A 27 -3.23 -0.56 -6.14
CA TYR A 27 -2.08 -0.04 -6.88
C TYR A 27 -0.89 0.26 -5.96
N TYR A 28 -1.10 0.99 -4.87
CA TYR A 28 -0.02 1.39 -3.96
C TYR A 28 0.68 0.18 -3.35
N ASN A 29 -0.09 -0.83 -2.92
CA ASN A 29 0.43 -1.97 -2.19
C ASN A 29 1.05 -3.03 -3.12
N GLN A 30 0.52 -3.18 -4.34
CA GLN A 30 0.88 -4.30 -5.22
C GLN A 30 1.68 -3.90 -6.45
N GLU A 31 1.55 -2.68 -6.95
CA GLU A 31 2.17 -2.27 -8.21
C GLU A 31 3.25 -1.20 -8.01
N ARG A 32 3.04 -0.28 -7.07
CA ARG A 32 3.97 0.81 -6.84
C ARG A 32 5.23 0.32 -6.14
N THR A 33 6.35 0.35 -6.84
CA THR A 33 7.67 0.07 -6.26
C THR A 33 8.19 1.28 -5.47
N HIS A 34 8.83 1.00 -4.33
CA HIS A 34 9.43 2.01 -3.48
C HIS A 34 10.95 1.81 -3.41
N GLN A 35 11.73 2.82 -3.81
CA GLN A 35 13.20 2.78 -3.73
C GLN A 35 13.76 3.13 -2.34
N GLY A 36 12.92 3.15 -1.29
CA GLY A 36 13.40 3.35 0.07
C GLY A 36 14.38 2.24 0.48
N LYS A 37 15.36 2.57 1.32
CA LYS A 37 16.42 1.64 1.78
C LYS A 37 15.88 0.29 2.27
N MET A 38 14.69 0.28 2.89
CA MET A 38 14.05 -0.93 3.42
C MET A 38 13.25 -1.70 2.36
N CYS A 39 12.69 -1.00 1.37
CA CYS A 39 11.86 -1.63 0.34
C CYS A 39 12.69 -2.12 -0.85
N CYS A 40 13.90 -1.57 -1.08
CA CYS A 40 14.84 -2.03 -2.12
C CYS A 40 14.23 -2.11 -3.53
N GLY A 41 13.32 -1.20 -3.88
CA GLY A 41 12.64 -1.22 -5.17
C GLY A 41 11.50 -2.26 -5.26
N ARG A 42 11.18 -2.97 -4.17
CA ARG A 42 10.00 -3.83 -4.08
C ARG A 42 8.74 -3.02 -3.80
N THR A 43 7.61 -3.67 -4.01
CA THR A 43 6.29 -3.15 -3.61
C THR A 43 6.12 -3.29 -2.09
N PRO A 44 5.21 -2.53 -1.46
CA PRO A 44 4.94 -2.66 -0.04
C PRO A 44 4.54 -4.08 0.37
N MET A 45 3.70 -4.77 -0.43
CA MET A 45 3.31 -6.15 -0.14
C MET A 45 4.48 -7.13 -0.19
N ALA A 46 5.33 -7.04 -1.21
CA ALA A 46 6.51 -7.89 -1.29
C ALA A 46 7.46 -7.66 -0.09
N THR A 47 7.64 -6.39 0.30
CA THR A 47 8.44 -6.04 1.48
C THR A 47 7.85 -6.61 2.78
N LEU A 48 6.52 -6.63 2.91
CA LEU A 48 5.82 -7.18 4.07
C LEU A 48 5.99 -8.70 4.17
N GLU A 49 5.78 -9.43 3.07
CA GLU A 49 5.93 -10.89 3.06
C GLU A 49 7.36 -11.31 3.40
N ASP A 50 8.36 -10.64 2.82
CA ASP A 50 9.77 -10.88 3.15
C ASP A 50 10.05 -10.62 4.65
N GLY A 51 9.46 -9.57 5.21
CA GLY A 51 9.57 -9.25 6.63
C GLY A 51 8.92 -10.31 7.54
N LYS A 52 7.76 -10.85 7.14
CA LYS A 52 7.07 -11.92 7.88
C LYS A 52 7.92 -13.19 7.94
N GLN A 53 8.54 -13.58 6.83
CA GLN A 53 9.42 -14.75 6.77
C GLN A 53 10.58 -14.60 7.76
N ILE A 54 11.27 -13.45 7.75
CA ILE A 54 12.37 -13.16 8.68
C ILE A 54 11.91 -13.22 10.14
N TRP A 55 10.70 -12.74 10.45
CA TRP A 55 10.14 -12.82 11.79
C TRP A 55 9.85 -14.27 12.20
N GLN A 56 9.28 -15.09 11.31
CA GLN A 56 9.00 -16.50 11.58
C GLN A 56 10.29 -17.27 11.87
N GLU A 57 11.33 -17.09 11.06
CA GLU A 57 12.65 -17.70 11.27
C GLU A 57 13.25 -17.36 12.64
N LYS A 58 13.01 -16.14 13.14
CA LYS A 58 13.50 -15.68 14.45
C LYS A 58 12.64 -16.10 15.63
N SER A 59 11.34 -16.32 15.42
CA SER A 59 10.38 -16.60 16.49
C SER A 59 10.28 -18.09 16.84
N VAL A 60 10.84 -18.97 16.00
CA VAL A 60 10.93 -20.43 16.25
C VAL A 60 12.27 -20.78 16.93
N GLY A 61 12.84 -19.85 17.70
CA GLY A 61 14.08 -20.03 18.48
C GLY A 61 13.83 -20.11 19.97
#